data_AF-A0A9E3GZ59-F1
#
_entry.id   AF-A0A9E3GZ59-F1
#
_cell.length_a   1.000
_cell.length_b   1.000
_cell.length_c   1.000
_cell.angle_alpha   90.00
_cell.angle_beta   90.00
_cell.angle_gamma   90.00
#
_symmetry.space_group_name_H-M   'P 1'
#
loop_
_entity.id
_entity.type
_entity.pdbx_description
1 polymer ?
#
loop_
_entity_poly.entity_id
_entity_poly.type
_entity_poly.pdbx_seq_one_letter_code
_entity_poly.pdbx_strand_id
1 'polypeptide(L)'
;HPRLPVEWNPLAPPVSYYDTSSLKATLLQLVDFDRINRDKDVRLSVGAVNVRTARFAYFDSAEITIRPEHIMASAALPPGFPPIEIDGEHYWDGGLVSNTPLQHVLDYYPRRSRLTFQVDLFQGYGQLPQSLQDVDERISDVRYASRTRLNTDAFEQRHAVRFAINELEALLPESIKETPQAKRLHEFDCVTEMDIVQVIYRPMSPLGPAKDYEFGRSTMTDRWNQGKDDATLTLAAAPWLDPSPPEVGVRVFDVVHDMLISRQNRHVPSDTTTAPP
;
A
#
# COMPACT_ATOMS: atom_id res chain seq x y z
N HIS A 1 -12.50 -3.79 23.24
CA HIS A 1 -13.70 -4.60 23.57
C HIS A 1 -14.94 -3.92 23.01
N PRO A 2 -16.01 -4.65 22.64
CA PRO A 2 -17.28 -4.03 22.22
C PRO A 2 -17.84 -3.15 23.35
N ARG A 3 -18.42 -2.00 23.02
CA ARG A 3 -19.10 -1.16 24.01
C ARG A 3 -20.37 -1.85 24.52
N LEU A 4 -20.60 -1.75 25.82
CA LEU A 4 -21.77 -2.30 26.48
C LEU A 4 -23.02 -1.46 26.15
N PRO A 5 -24.23 -2.06 26.16
CA PRO A 5 -25.47 -1.32 25.90
C PRO A 5 -25.66 -0.08 26.78
N VAL A 6 -25.18 -0.11 28.03
CA VAL A 6 -25.24 1.01 28.98
C VAL A 6 -24.42 2.23 28.54
N GLU A 7 -23.41 2.04 27.70
CA GLU A 7 -22.56 3.12 27.17
C GLU A 7 -23.26 3.90 26.05
N TRP A 8 -24.34 3.38 25.46
CA TRP A 8 -25.13 4.04 24.40
C TRP A 8 -26.15 5.03 24.98
N ASN A 9 -25.66 5.95 25.81
CA ASN A 9 -26.46 7.00 26.42
C ASN A 9 -26.81 8.09 25.36
N PRO A 10 -28.09 8.41 25.13
CA PRO A 10 -28.48 9.46 24.17
C PRO A 10 -27.93 10.86 24.46
N LEU A 11 -27.59 11.15 25.73
CA LEU A 11 -27.02 12.45 26.14
C LEU A 11 -25.52 12.57 25.86
N ALA A 12 -24.83 11.45 25.71
CA ALA A 12 -23.41 11.38 25.39
C ALA A 12 -23.14 10.12 24.55
N PRO A 13 -23.65 10.08 23.30
CA PRO A 13 -23.54 8.88 22.49
C PRO A 13 -22.08 8.61 22.13
N PRO A 14 -21.63 7.34 22.18
CA PRO A 14 -20.28 7.00 21.76
C PRO A 14 -20.12 7.21 20.25
N VAL A 15 -18.90 7.56 19.84
CA VAL A 15 -18.54 7.75 18.42
C VAL A 15 -17.88 6.51 17.79
N SER A 16 -17.89 5.37 18.49
CA SER A 16 -17.30 4.12 18.05
C SER A 16 -18.01 2.89 18.62
N TYR A 17 -17.94 1.76 17.93
CA TYR A 17 -18.50 0.48 18.41
C TYR A 17 -17.64 -0.21 19.47
N TYR A 18 -16.32 0.01 19.43
CA TYR A 18 -15.37 -0.62 20.34
C TYR A 18 -14.62 0.42 21.17
N ASP A 19 -14.22 0.00 22.36
CA ASP A 19 -13.20 0.67 23.19
C ASP A 19 -11.83 0.01 22.94
N THR A 20 -10.81 0.83 22.69
CA THR A 20 -9.45 0.38 22.34
C THR A 20 -8.45 0.56 23.47
N SER A 21 -8.90 0.84 24.71
CA SER A 21 -7.98 1.08 25.84
C SER A 21 -7.05 -0.12 26.12
N SER A 22 -7.57 -1.35 26.00
CA SER A 22 -6.77 -2.58 26.14
C SER A 22 -5.69 -2.75 25.05
N LEU A 23 -5.88 -2.16 23.86
CA LEU A 23 -4.92 -2.29 22.76
C LEU A 23 -3.57 -1.68 23.14
N LYS A 24 -3.56 -0.55 23.86
CA LYS A 24 -2.34 0.10 24.33
C LYS A 24 -1.49 -0.82 25.20
N ALA A 25 -2.13 -1.51 26.16
CA ALA A 25 -1.43 -2.45 27.04
C ALA A 25 -0.82 -3.62 26.25
N THR A 26 -1.57 -4.18 25.30
CA THR A 26 -1.07 -5.24 24.42
C THR A 26 0.10 -4.78 23.56
N LEU A 27 0.03 -3.57 22.98
CA LEU A 27 1.13 -3.01 22.20
C LEU A 27 2.39 -2.85 23.07
N LEU A 28 2.25 -2.32 24.29
CA LEU A 28 3.37 -2.17 25.22
C LEU A 28 3.97 -3.52 25.66
N GLN A 29 3.19 -4.61 25.61
CA GLN A 29 3.68 -5.95 25.93
C GLN A 29 4.41 -6.61 24.75
N LEU A 30 3.95 -6.36 23.51
CA LEU A 30 4.39 -7.11 22.33
C LEU A 30 5.36 -6.34 21.43
N VAL A 31 5.42 -5.01 21.55
CA VAL A 31 6.21 -4.14 20.67
C VAL A 31 7.34 -3.48 21.45
N ASP A 32 8.57 -3.66 20.96
CA ASP A 32 9.75 -2.98 21.47
C ASP A 32 9.89 -1.58 20.84
N PHE A 33 9.21 -0.59 21.44
CA PHE A 33 9.29 0.81 20.99
C PHE A 33 10.68 1.42 21.19
N ASP A 34 11.44 0.96 22.17
CA ASP A 34 12.82 1.45 22.37
C ASP A 34 13.72 1.04 21.22
N ARG A 35 13.52 -0.16 20.65
CA ARG A 35 14.20 -0.58 19.42
C ARG A 35 13.76 0.29 18.24
N ILE A 36 12.45 0.46 18.02
CA ILE A 36 11.93 1.28 16.90
C ILE A 36 12.51 2.70 16.91
N ASN A 37 12.68 3.30 18.09
CA ASN A 37 13.12 4.68 18.24
C ASN A 37 14.65 4.85 18.23
N ARG A 38 15.41 3.83 18.63
CA ARG A 38 16.88 3.87 18.65
C ARG A 38 17.50 3.43 17.34
N ASP A 39 16.90 2.45 16.67
CA ASP A 39 17.40 1.91 15.40
C ASP A 39 17.38 3.00 14.33
N LYS A 40 18.53 3.24 13.69
CA LYS A 40 18.67 4.20 12.59
C LYS A 40 18.76 3.50 11.24
N ASP A 41 18.90 2.18 11.22
CA ASP A 41 18.96 1.36 10.02
C ASP A 41 17.55 0.94 9.58
N VAL A 42 16.64 0.73 10.55
CA VAL A 42 15.24 0.40 10.29
C VAL A 42 14.33 1.59 10.64
N ARG A 43 13.77 2.21 9.61
CA ARG A 43 12.81 3.31 9.73
C ARG A 43 11.36 2.79 9.69
N LEU A 44 10.53 3.34 10.57
CA LEU A 44 9.09 3.07 10.61
C LEU A 44 8.32 4.37 10.33
N SER A 45 7.41 4.34 9.37
CA SER A 45 6.49 5.44 9.06
C SER A 45 5.06 4.92 9.15
N VAL A 46 4.21 5.64 9.88
CA VAL A 46 2.85 5.21 10.21
C VAL A 46 1.86 6.33 9.83
N GLY A 47 0.84 6.00 9.04
CA GLY A 47 -0.08 6.98 8.46
C GLY A 47 -1.40 7.08 9.20
N ALA A 48 -1.85 8.29 9.50
CA ALA A 48 -3.16 8.55 10.09
C ALA A 48 -3.81 9.80 9.48
N VAL A 49 -5.12 9.95 9.65
CA VAL A 49 -5.88 11.09 9.14
C VAL A 49 -6.42 11.91 10.29
N ASN A 50 -6.12 13.21 10.30
CA ASN A 50 -6.68 14.13 11.29
C ASN A 50 -8.19 14.27 11.05
N VAL A 51 -8.98 13.97 12.08
CA VAL A 51 -10.45 13.89 12.01
C VAL A 51 -11.09 15.22 11.63
N ARG A 52 -10.52 16.34 12.09
CA ARG A 52 -11.11 17.67 11.91
C ARG A 52 -10.78 18.26 10.55
N THR A 53 -9.56 18.04 10.06
CA THR A 53 -9.03 18.70 8.87
C THR A 53 -8.99 17.81 7.64
N ALA A 54 -9.24 16.50 7.81
CA ALA A 54 -9.06 15.47 6.79
C ALA A 54 -7.64 15.42 6.19
N ARG A 55 -6.65 16.03 6.85
CA ARG A 55 -5.25 16.01 6.43
C ARG A 55 -4.58 14.73 6.88
N PHE A 56 -3.81 14.14 5.97
CA PHE A 56 -2.95 13.01 6.28
C PHE A 56 -1.75 13.45 7.12
N ALA A 57 -1.37 12.63 8.09
CA ALA A 57 -0.17 12.80 8.90
C ALA A 57 0.65 11.50 8.86
N TYR A 58 1.97 11.65 8.77
CA TYR A 58 2.91 10.55 8.93
C TYR A 58 3.66 10.72 10.25
N PHE A 59 3.61 9.69 11.08
CA PHE A 59 4.42 9.55 12.28
C PHE A 59 5.65 8.72 11.90
N ASP A 60 6.81 9.35 11.90
CA ASP A 60 8.03 8.77 11.34
C ASP A 60 9.16 8.66 12.37
N SER A 61 9.74 7.46 12.53
CA SER A 61 10.80 7.22 13.53
C SER A 61 12.11 7.96 13.23
N ALA A 62 12.31 8.47 12.01
CA ALA A 62 13.43 9.34 11.67
C ALA A 62 13.24 10.78 12.18
N GLU A 63 11.99 11.21 12.42
CA GLU A 63 11.65 12.59 12.73
C GLU A 63 11.13 12.76 14.17
N ILE A 64 10.40 11.76 14.68
CA ILE A 64 9.75 11.81 15.99
C ILE A 64 9.93 10.50 16.76
N THR A 65 9.68 10.54 18.08
CA THR A 65 9.57 9.34 18.89
C THR A 65 8.22 8.66 18.65
N ILE A 66 8.23 7.44 18.15
CA ILE A 66 7.06 6.59 17.99
C ILE A 66 6.57 6.09 19.35
N ARG A 67 5.31 6.39 19.68
CA ARG A 67 4.56 5.94 20.85
C ARG A 67 3.43 4.98 20.41
N PRO A 68 2.86 4.16 21.31
CA PRO A 68 1.73 3.28 21.00
C PRO A 68 0.55 3.98 20.33
N GLU A 69 0.28 5.23 20.71
CA GLU A 69 -0.83 6.03 20.20
C GLU A 69 -0.74 6.24 18.68
N HIS A 70 0.48 6.36 18.11
CA HIS A 70 0.65 6.50 16.66
C HIS A 70 0.21 5.22 15.92
N ILE A 71 0.49 4.04 16.49
CA ILE A 71 0.03 2.75 15.95
C ILE A 71 -1.48 2.62 16.10
N MET A 72 -2.02 2.98 17.27
CA MET A 72 -3.46 2.94 17.53
C MET A 72 -4.22 3.86 16.57
N ALA A 73 -3.73 5.07 16.31
CA ALA A 73 -4.34 6.01 15.38
C ALA A 73 -4.40 5.44 13.96
N SER A 74 -3.30 4.87 13.47
CA SER A 74 -3.23 4.27 12.14
C SER A 74 -4.07 3.00 11.99
N ALA A 75 -4.53 2.40 13.09
CA ALA A 75 -5.41 1.25 13.09
C ALA A 75 -6.86 1.61 13.52
N ALA A 76 -7.17 2.89 13.73
CA ALA A 76 -8.44 3.35 14.26
C ALA A 76 -9.50 3.50 13.15
N LEU A 77 -9.90 2.39 12.52
CA LEU A 77 -10.86 2.38 11.42
C LEU A 77 -12.28 2.74 11.91
N PRO A 78 -12.86 3.86 11.47
CA PRO A 78 -14.22 4.22 11.86
C PRO A 78 -15.26 3.42 11.04
N PRO A 79 -16.47 3.21 11.60
CA PRO A 79 -16.91 3.57 12.95
C PRO A 79 -16.51 2.53 14.01
N GLY A 80 -15.68 1.54 13.69
CA GLY A 80 -15.28 0.49 14.61
C GLY A 80 -14.54 1.04 15.83
N PHE A 81 -13.49 1.81 15.60
CA PHE A 81 -12.60 2.32 16.64
C PHE A 81 -12.72 3.84 16.85
N PRO A 82 -12.52 4.32 18.10
CA PRO A 82 -12.59 5.74 18.40
C PRO A 82 -11.38 6.47 17.81
N PRO A 83 -11.49 7.77 17.54
CA PRO A 83 -10.32 8.57 17.21
C PRO A 83 -9.32 8.57 18.37
N ILE A 84 -8.03 8.59 18.04
CA ILE A 84 -6.94 8.60 19.01
C ILE A 84 -6.40 10.02 19.14
N GLU A 85 -6.35 10.54 20.36
CA GLU A 85 -5.77 11.85 20.65
C GLU A 85 -4.24 11.75 20.72
N ILE A 86 -3.56 12.61 19.98
CA ILE A 86 -2.11 12.72 19.90
C ILE A 86 -1.77 14.21 19.90
N ASP A 87 -1.10 14.65 20.96
CA ASP A 87 -0.64 16.03 21.15
C ASP A 87 -1.77 17.10 20.93
N GLY A 88 -2.98 16.79 21.41
CA GLY A 88 -4.17 17.65 21.34
C GLY A 88 -5.01 17.52 20.06
N GLU A 89 -4.52 16.78 19.06
CA GLU A 89 -5.21 16.52 17.79
C GLU A 89 -5.77 15.09 17.75
N HIS A 90 -6.84 14.87 16.98
CA HIS A 90 -7.55 13.59 16.93
C HIS A 90 -7.37 12.92 15.57
N TYR A 91 -7.06 11.63 15.58
CA TYR A 91 -6.70 10.87 14.38
C TYR A 91 -7.49 9.57 14.22
N TRP A 92 -7.81 9.26 12.96
CA TRP A 92 -8.33 7.96 12.51
C TRP A 92 -7.33 7.26 11.58
N ASP A 93 -7.66 6.02 11.25
CA ASP A 93 -6.92 5.17 10.32
C ASP A 93 -6.58 5.88 9.00
N GLY A 94 -5.32 5.74 8.57
CA GLY A 94 -4.83 6.30 7.31
C GLY A 94 -5.53 5.73 6.08
N GLY A 95 -6.00 4.49 6.15
CA GLY A 95 -6.69 3.77 5.07
C GLY A 95 -7.92 4.48 4.51
N LEU A 96 -8.55 5.35 5.31
CA LEU A 96 -9.62 6.24 4.83
C LEU A 96 -9.19 7.10 3.63
N VAL A 97 -7.94 7.52 3.62
CA VAL A 97 -7.35 8.38 2.58
C VAL A 97 -6.36 7.59 1.72
N SER A 98 -5.54 6.71 2.29
CA SER A 98 -4.57 5.89 1.58
C SER A 98 -4.30 4.57 2.30
N ASN A 99 -4.75 3.45 1.71
CA ASN A 99 -4.46 2.10 2.23
C ASN A 99 -3.01 1.66 1.97
N THR A 100 -2.35 2.26 0.96
CA THR A 100 -1.01 1.88 0.55
C THR A 100 -0.15 3.15 0.50
N PRO A 101 0.63 3.46 1.56
CA PRO A 101 1.44 4.67 1.64
C PRO A 101 2.69 4.61 0.74
N LEU A 102 2.61 3.90 -0.39
CA LEU A 102 3.67 3.77 -1.39
C LEU A 102 4.19 5.16 -1.78
N GLN A 103 3.28 6.12 -2.00
CA GLN A 103 3.66 7.48 -2.36
C GLN A 103 4.63 8.13 -1.36
N HIS A 104 4.45 7.92 -0.05
CA HIS A 104 5.35 8.48 0.95
C HIS A 104 6.76 7.86 0.91
N VAL A 105 6.83 6.55 0.65
CA VAL A 105 8.10 5.83 0.47
C VAL A 105 8.82 6.30 -0.80
N LEU A 106 8.05 6.53 -1.86
CA LEU A 106 8.57 6.87 -3.19
C LEU A 106 8.91 8.36 -3.37
N ASP A 107 8.15 9.27 -2.75
CA ASP A 107 8.37 10.73 -2.82
C ASP A 107 9.44 11.22 -1.83
N TYR A 108 10.08 10.31 -1.07
CA TYR A 108 11.14 10.65 -0.10
C TYR A 108 12.36 11.32 -0.75
N TYR A 109 12.89 12.36 -0.09
CA TYR A 109 14.08 13.10 -0.52
C TYR A 109 15.22 13.02 0.52
N PRO A 110 16.49 12.86 0.10
CA PRO A 110 16.95 12.68 -1.27
C PRO A 110 16.47 11.36 -1.86
N ARG A 111 16.13 11.38 -3.17
CA ARG A 111 15.66 10.19 -3.88
C ARG A 111 16.79 9.16 -3.94
N ARG A 112 16.44 7.88 -3.80
CA ARG A 112 17.36 6.76 -3.88
C ARG A 112 16.69 5.63 -4.64
N SER A 113 17.47 4.88 -5.42
CA SER A 113 16.98 3.65 -6.03
C SER A 113 16.50 2.69 -4.92
N ARG A 114 15.36 2.05 -5.13
CA ARG A 114 14.69 1.23 -4.10
C ARG A 114 14.00 0.02 -4.69
N LEU A 115 14.17 -1.10 -4.00
CA LEU A 115 13.29 -2.26 -4.08
C LEU A 115 12.23 -2.15 -2.99
N THR A 116 10.97 -2.03 -3.41
CA THR A 116 9.81 -1.85 -2.53
C THR A 116 8.91 -3.07 -2.63
N PHE A 117 8.72 -3.76 -1.51
CA PHE A 117 7.70 -4.81 -1.41
C PHE A 117 6.40 -4.18 -0.91
N GLN A 118 5.40 -4.18 -1.78
CA GLN A 118 4.09 -3.65 -1.48
C GLN A 118 3.12 -4.81 -1.23
N VAL A 119 2.67 -4.94 0.01
CA VAL A 119 1.66 -5.94 0.39
C VAL A 119 0.28 -5.30 0.29
N ASP A 120 -0.58 -5.84 -0.57
CA ASP A 120 -1.97 -5.36 -0.72
C ASP A 120 -2.95 -6.47 -0.30
N LEU A 121 -3.96 -6.09 0.48
CA LEU A 121 -4.99 -7.00 0.98
C LEU A 121 -6.23 -7.04 0.06
N PHE A 122 -6.33 -6.11 -0.90
CA PHE A 122 -7.49 -5.96 -1.77
C PHE A 122 -7.11 -6.24 -3.22
N GLN A 123 -7.74 -7.26 -3.81
CA GLN A 123 -7.47 -7.62 -5.20
C GLN A 123 -8.28 -6.76 -6.17
N GLY A 124 -7.58 -6.10 -7.10
CA GLY A 124 -8.23 -5.33 -8.17
C GLY A 124 -9.03 -6.21 -9.14
N TYR A 125 -8.59 -7.45 -9.35
CA TYR A 125 -9.28 -8.45 -10.18
C TYR A 125 -10.17 -9.34 -9.32
N GLY A 126 -11.35 -9.70 -9.82
CA GLY A 126 -12.29 -10.54 -9.09
C GLY A 126 -13.37 -11.08 -10.00
N GLN A 127 -14.09 -12.11 -9.55
CA GLN A 127 -15.23 -12.66 -10.27
C GLN A 127 -16.40 -11.68 -10.27
N LEU A 128 -17.34 -11.85 -11.22
CA LEU A 128 -18.59 -11.11 -11.20
C LEU A 128 -19.40 -11.54 -9.96
N PRO A 129 -19.93 -10.58 -9.17
CA PRO A 129 -20.68 -10.91 -7.96
C PRO A 129 -21.96 -11.66 -8.31
N GLN A 130 -22.27 -12.71 -7.54
CA GLN A 130 -23.48 -13.54 -7.70
C GLN A 130 -24.47 -13.34 -6.56
N SER A 131 -24.07 -12.63 -5.50
CA SER A 131 -24.89 -12.28 -4.35
C SER A 131 -24.69 -10.83 -3.93
N LEU A 132 -25.59 -10.30 -3.09
CA LEU A 132 -25.39 -8.96 -2.49
C LEU A 132 -24.15 -8.90 -1.60
N GLN A 133 -23.79 -10.01 -0.95
CA GLN A 133 -22.58 -10.09 -0.14
C GLN A 133 -21.32 -9.95 -1.01
N ASP A 134 -21.32 -10.58 -2.18
CA ASP A 134 -20.23 -10.46 -3.15
C ASP A 134 -20.13 -9.04 -3.70
N VAL A 135 -21.27 -8.35 -3.86
CA VAL A 135 -21.29 -6.93 -4.28
C VAL A 135 -20.58 -6.05 -3.25
N ASP A 136 -20.90 -6.20 -1.96
CA ASP A 136 -20.29 -5.40 -0.88
C ASP A 136 -18.77 -5.66 -0.76
N GLU A 137 -18.38 -6.94 -0.87
CA GLU A 137 -16.97 -7.33 -0.91
C GLU A 137 -16.26 -6.70 -2.12
N ARG A 138 -16.90 -6.76 -3.31
CA ARG A 138 -16.34 -6.21 -4.55
C ARG A 138 -16.24 -4.69 -4.54
N ILE A 139 -17.19 -3.98 -3.94
CA ILE A 139 -17.12 -2.52 -3.76
C ILE A 139 -15.87 -2.16 -2.98
N SER A 140 -15.59 -2.88 -1.90
CA SER A 140 -14.41 -2.66 -1.05
C SER A 140 -13.13 -2.95 -1.83
N ASP A 141 -13.05 -4.09 -2.53
CA ASP A 141 -11.91 -4.43 -3.37
C ASP A 141 -11.62 -3.39 -4.45
N VAL A 142 -12.65 -2.98 -5.21
CA VAL A 142 -12.51 -1.98 -6.26
C VAL A 142 -12.08 -0.64 -5.67
N ARG A 143 -12.67 -0.21 -4.55
CA ARG A 143 -12.34 1.08 -3.91
C ARG A 143 -10.88 1.14 -3.50
N TYR A 144 -10.37 0.12 -2.82
CA TYR A 144 -9.03 0.13 -2.28
C TYR A 144 -7.97 -0.18 -3.33
N ALA A 145 -8.17 -1.22 -4.16
CA ALA A 145 -7.21 -1.60 -5.20
C ALA A 145 -7.09 -0.52 -6.30
N SER A 146 -8.18 0.19 -6.62
CA SER A 146 -8.12 1.28 -7.60
C SER A 146 -7.22 2.42 -7.12
N ARG A 147 -7.23 2.75 -5.82
CA ARG A 147 -6.34 3.77 -5.24
C ARG A 147 -4.88 3.35 -5.30
N THR A 148 -4.58 2.09 -4.94
CA THR A 148 -3.25 1.52 -5.10
C THR A 148 -2.75 1.70 -6.53
N ARG A 149 -3.53 1.25 -7.52
CA ARG A 149 -3.15 1.33 -8.94
C ARG A 149 -2.95 2.77 -9.42
N LEU A 150 -3.89 3.67 -9.13
CA LEU A 150 -3.78 5.08 -9.52
C LEU A 150 -2.50 5.73 -8.97
N ASN A 151 -2.11 5.41 -7.74
CA ASN A 151 -0.90 5.95 -7.13
C ASN A 151 0.37 5.39 -7.81
N THR A 152 0.39 4.10 -8.12
CA THR A 152 1.50 3.46 -8.84
C THR A 152 1.61 4.01 -10.26
N ASP A 153 0.53 4.05 -11.04
CA ASP A 153 0.51 4.58 -12.40
C ASP A 153 0.95 6.05 -12.44
N ALA A 154 0.47 6.88 -11.51
CA ALA A 154 0.88 8.28 -11.41
C ALA A 154 2.35 8.42 -11.01
N PHE A 155 2.89 7.49 -10.24
CA PHE A 155 4.31 7.47 -9.93
C PHE A 155 5.15 7.08 -11.14
N GLU A 156 4.78 6.00 -11.84
CA GLU A 156 5.42 5.57 -13.09
C GLU A 156 5.47 6.71 -14.11
N GLN A 157 4.34 7.38 -14.35
CA GLN A 157 4.29 8.51 -15.28
C GLN A 157 5.18 9.66 -14.84
N ARG A 158 5.11 10.07 -13.56
CA ARG A 158 5.97 11.14 -13.03
C ARG A 158 7.44 10.78 -13.20
N HIS A 159 7.82 9.53 -12.98
CA HIS A 159 9.19 9.09 -13.07
C HIS A 159 9.69 8.93 -14.51
N ALA A 160 8.84 8.45 -15.41
CA ALA A 160 9.11 8.41 -16.85
C ALA A 160 9.38 9.81 -17.42
N VAL A 161 8.60 10.82 -17.00
CA VAL A 161 8.83 12.22 -17.39
C VAL A 161 10.21 12.71 -16.91
N ARG A 162 10.65 12.31 -15.72
CA ARG A 162 11.98 12.69 -15.19
C ARG A 162 13.11 12.04 -15.98
N PHE A 163 12.96 10.78 -16.38
CA PHE A 163 13.92 10.12 -17.28
C PHE A 163 13.98 10.82 -18.65
N ALA A 164 12.82 11.15 -19.22
CA ALA A 164 12.77 11.91 -20.48
C ALA A 164 13.42 13.30 -20.37
N ILE A 165 13.35 13.94 -19.20
CA ILE A 165 14.07 15.18 -18.91
C ILE A 165 15.59 14.96 -18.98
N ASN A 166 16.10 13.88 -18.39
CA ASN A 166 17.52 13.55 -18.41
C ASN A 166 18.03 13.29 -19.83
N GLU A 167 17.26 12.54 -20.61
CA GLU A 167 17.55 12.30 -22.03
C GLU A 167 17.55 13.59 -22.84
N LEU A 168 16.55 14.46 -22.63
CA LEU A 168 16.48 15.76 -23.30
C LEU A 168 17.67 16.65 -22.92
N GLU A 169 18.00 16.72 -21.63
CA GLU A 169 19.10 17.55 -21.13
C GLU A 169 20.44 17.12 -21.74
N ALA A 170 20.68 15.82 -21.93
CA ALA A 170 21.87 15.30 -22.59
C ALA A 170 22.03 15.79 -24.05
N LEU A 171 20.92 16.15 -24.71
CA LEU A 171 20.89 16.66 -26.08
C LEU A 171 21.00 18.19 -26.18
N LEU A 172 20.82 18.92 -25.07
CA LEU A 172 20.83 20.38 -25.08
C LEU A 172 22.26 20.94 -25.25
N PRO A 173 22.48 21.94 -26.12
CA PRO A 173 23.72 22.73 -26.14
C PRO A 173 23.93 23.47 -24.82
N GLU A 174 25.19 23.73 -24.43
CA GLU A 174 25.48 24.41 -23.16
C GLU A 174 24.90 25.82 -23.05
N SER A 175 24.76 26.52 -24.18
CA SER A 175 24.09 27.82 -24.20
C SER A 175 22.61 27.75 -23.76
N ILE A 176 21.96 26.60 -23.96
CA ILE A 176 20.57 26.36 -23.55
C ILE A 176 20.51 25.85 -22.10
N LYS A 177 21.44 25.00 -21.69
CA LYS A 177 21.48 24.48 -20.29
C LYS A 177 21.64 25.60 -19.26
N GLU A 178 22.34 26.67 -19.60
CA GLU A 178 22.51 27.83 -18.72
C GLU A 178 21.25 28.69 -18.55
N THR A 179 20.23 28.50 -19.39
CA THR A 179 18.99 29.28 -19.31
C THR A 179 18.19 28.96 -18.03
N PRO A 180 17.43 29.94 -17.50
CA PRO A 180 16.57 29.70 -16.34
C PRO A 180 15.56 28.56 -16.52
N GLN A 181 15.10 28.35 -17.76
CA GLN A 181 14.15 27.29 -18.11
C GLN A 181 14.80 25.91 -17.99
N ALA A 182 16.00 25.73 -18.52
CA ALA A 182 16.73 24.46 -18.43
C ALA A 182 17.13 24.14 -16.98
N LYS A 183 17.59 25.15 -16.22
CA LYS A 183 17.90 24.98 -14.78
C LYS A 183 16.69 24.53 -13.97
N ARG A 184 15.49 25.08 -14.26
CA ARG A 184 14.25 24.61 -13.61
C ARG A 184 13.90 23.18 -14.00
N LEU A 185 14.15 22.77 -15.25
CA LEU A 185 13.91 21.41 -15.69
C LEU A 185 14.86 20.42 -15.00
N HIS A 186 16.12 20.81 -14.83
CA HIS A 186 17.15 20.04 -14.13
C HIS A 186 16.79 19.74 -12.66
N GLU A 187 16.03 20.60 -11.99
CA GLU A 187 15.53 20.32 -10.61
C GLU A 187 14.63 19.06 -10.54
N PHE A 188 14.06 18.65 -11.68
CA PHE A 188 13.25 17.44 -11.80
C PHE A 188 14.03 16.21 -12.28
N ASP A 189 15.32 16.33 -12.61
CA ASP A 189 16.19 15.18 -12.94
C ASP A 189 16.00 14.07 -11.89
N CYS A 190 15.91 12.85 -12.38
CA CYS A 190 16.00 11.68 -11.54
C CYS A 190 16.70 10.52 -12.24
N VAL A 191 17.82 10.08 -11.68
CA VAL A 191 18.58 8.88 -12.12
C VAL A 191 18.27 7.63 -11.30
N THR A 192 17.25 7.66 -10.44
CA THR A 192 16.98 6.51 -9.55
C THR A 192 16.16 5.44 -10.24
N GLU A 193 16.47 4.18 -9.93
CA GLU A 193 15.73 3.01 -10.37
C GLU A 193 14.78 2.54 -9.27
N MET A 194 13.52 2.31 -9.60
CA MET A 194 12.50 1.93 -8.62
C MET A 194 11.89 0.60 -9.01
N ASP A 195 12.04 -0.41 -8.16
CA ASP A 195 11.38 -1.70 -8.30
C ASP A 195 10.25 -1.80 -7.28
N ILE A 196 9.04 -2.07 -7.75
CA ILE A 196 7.86 -2.26 -6.91
C ILE A 196 7.37 -3.68 -7.10
N VAL A 197 7.52 -4.50 -6.07
CA VAL A 197 7.07 -5.89 -6.05
C VAL A 197 5.75 -5.95 -5.31
N GLN A 198 4.67 -6.27 -6.02
CA GLN A 198 3.33 -6.35 -5.46
C GLN A 198 3.05 -7.78 -4.97
N VAL A 199 2.82 -7.91 -3.66
CA VAL A 199 2.36 -9.13 -3.01
C VAL A 199 0.90 -8.94 -2.66
N ILE A 200 0.02 -9.33 -3.57
CA ILE A 200 -1.43 -9.10 -3.47
C ILE A 200 -2.10 -10.35 -2.92
N TYR A 201 -2.86 -10.20 -1.85
CA TYR A 201 -3.69 -11.28 -1.29
C TYR A 201 -4.83 -11.65 -2.25
N ARG A 202 -4.92 -12.94 -2.62
CA ARG A 202 -5.91 -13.46 -3.58
C ARG A 202 -6.70 -14.63 -3.00
N PRO A 203 -7.77 -14.38 -2.23
CA PRO A 203 -8.53 -15.45 -1.62
C PRO A 203 -9.14 -16.39 -2.68
N MET A 204 -9.10 -17.69 -2.40
CA MET A 204 -9.67 -18.74 -3.27
C MET A 204 -11.21 -18.79 -3.21
N SER A 205 -11.82 -18.10 -2.25
CA SER A 205 -13.27 -18.05 -2.04
C SER A 205 -13.67 -16.67 -1.53
N PRO A 206 -14.91 -16.21 -1.78
CA PRO A 206 -15.41 -14.94 -1.25
C PRO A 206 -15.27 -14.88 0.27
N LEU A 207 -14.78 -13.75 0.79
CA LEU A 207 -14.58 -13.52 2.22
C LEU A 207 -15.85 -12.95 2.88
N GLY A 208 -16.76 -12.40 2.08
CA GLY A 208 -17.98 -11.77 2.53
C GLY A 208 -17.78 -10.35 3.09
N PRO A 209 -18.87 -9.70 3.54
CA PRO A 209 -18.87 -8.29 3.93
C PRO A 209 -18.09 -8.02 5.22
N ALA A 210 -17.82 -9.05 6.01
CA ALA A 210 -17.12 -8.94 7.29
C ALA A 210 -15.59 -9.10 7.17
N LYS A 211 -15.04 -9.15 5.95
CA LYS A 211 -13.64 -9.52 5.73
C LYS A 211 -12.61 -8.67 6.49
N ASP A 212 -12.95 -7.40 6.74
CA ASP A 212 -12.11 -6.40 7.41
C ASP A 212 -12.09 -6.59 8.95
N TYR A 213 -13.00 -7.39 9.50
CA TYR A 213 -13.10 -7.68 10.94
C TYR A 213 -13.24 -9.18 11.25
N GLU A 214 -12.95 -10.04 10.28
CA GLU A 214 -12.89 -11.49 10.44
C GLU A 214 -11.50 -11.92 10.94
N PHE A 215 -11.41 -12.15 12.25
CA PHE A 215 -10.19 -12.58 12.95
C PHE A 215 -10.31 -13.98 13.58
N GLY A 216 -11.23 -14.81 13.07
CA GLY A 216 -11.33 -16.21 13.45
C GLY A 216 -10.01 -16.95 13.24
N ARG A 217 -9.65 -17.82 14.19
CA ARG A 217 -8.33 -18.48 14.20
C ARG A 217 -8.06 -19.29 12.93
N SER A 218 -9.05 -20.01 12.41
CA SER A 218 -8.92 -20.75 11.15
C SER A 218 -8.64 -19.80 9.99
N THR A 219 -9.47 -18.76 9.82
CA THR A 219 -9.32 -17.75 8.77
C THR A 219 -7.97 -17.05 8.83
N MET A 220 -7.50 -16.67 10.03
CA MET A 220 -6.18 -16.07 10.19
C MET A 220 -5.04 -17.04 9.82
N THR A 221 -5.17 -18.32 10.17
CA THR A 221 -4.17 -19.34 9.84
C THR A 221 -4.10 -19.55 8.32
N ASP A 222 -5.26 -19.63 7.66
CA ASP A 222 -5.33 -19.79 6.21
C ASP A 222 -4.75 -18.57 5.48
N ARG A 223 -5.11 -17.35 5.91
CA ARG A 223 -4.54 -16.10 5.39
C ARG A 223 -3.02 -16.03 5.59
N TRP A 224 -2.54 -16.43 6.76
CA TRP A 224 -1.11 -16.46 7.07
C TRP A 224 -0.35 -17.44 6.17
N ASN A 225 -0.86 -18.66 6.02
CA ASN A 225 -0.24 -19.68 5.18
C ASN A 225 -0.20 -19.24 3.72
N GLN A 226 -1.32 -18.72 3.21
CA GLN A 226 -1.38 -18.21 1.84
C GLN A 226 -0.41 -17.04 1.63
N GLY A 227 -0.41 -16.03 2.51
CA GLY A 227 0.52 -14.91 2.38
C GLY A 227 1.99 -15.32 2.46
N LYS A 228 2.31 -16.33 3.28
CA LYS A 228 3.66 -16.91 3.35
C LYS A 228 4.03 -17.61 2.04
N ASP A 229 3.13 -18.39 1.46
CA ASP A 229 3.37 -19.09 0.20
C ASP A 229 3.57 -18.10 -0.96
N ASP A 230 2.72 -17.07 -1.06
CA ASP A 230 2.81 -16.00 -2.06
C ASP A 230 4.13 -15.22 -1.94
N ALA A 231 4.52 -14.86 -0.70
CA ALA A 231 5.79 -14.18 -0.45
C ALA A 231 7.00 -15.08 -0.78
N THR A 232 6.95 -16.36 -0.42
CA THR A 232 8.02 -17.32 -0.69
C THR A 232 8.20 -17.51 -2.19
N LEU A 233 7.10 -17.68 -2.94
CA LEU A 233 7.10 -17.82 -4.39
C LEU A 233 7.67 -16.56 -5.06
N THR A 234 7.24 -15.38 -4.62
CA THR A 234 7.69 -14.09 -5.14
C THR A 234 9.20 -13.89 -4.93
N LEU A 235 9.68 -14.16 -3.71
CA LEU A 235 11.11 -14.08 -3.36
C LEU A 235 11.96 -15.13 -4.09
N ALA A 236 11.42 -16.31 -4.38
CA ALA A 236 12.14 -17.34 -5.13
C ALA A 236 12.27 -17.00 -6.62
N ALA A 237 11.25 -16.35 -7.20
CA ALA A 237 11.29 -15.92 -8.60
C ALA A 237 12.23 -14.72 -8.82
N ALA A 238 12.20 -13.75 -7.90
CA ALA A 238 13.08 -12.57 -7.87
C ALA A 238 13.38 -11.88 -9.23
N PRO A 239 12.36 -11.61 -10.08
CA PRO A 239 12.59 -11.04 -11.42
C PRO A 239 13.23 -9.65 -11.40
N TRP A 240 13.14 -8.91 -10.29
CA TRP A 240 13.81 -7.62 -10.12
C TRP A 240 15.35 -7.72 -10.10
N LEU A 241 15.91 -8.91 -9.91
CA LEU A 241 17.36 -9.13 -10.01
C LEU A 241 17.86 -9.15 -11.46
N ASP A 242 16.96 -9.28 -12.44
CA ASP A 242 17.32 -9.20 -13.84
C ASP A 242 17.72 -7.75 -14.21
N PRO A 243 18.63 -7.55 -15.17
CA PRO A 243 19.06 -6.21 -15.59
C PRO A 243 17.88 -5.32 -15.99
N SER A 244 17.84 -4.09 -15.48
CA SER A 244 16.84 -3.11 -15.91
C SER A 244 17.21 -2.55 -17.28
N PRO A 245 16.25 -2.39 -18.22
CA PRO A 245 16.48 -1.59 -19.41
C PRO A 245 16.82 -0.14 -19.03
N PRO A 246 17.79 0.51 -19.69
CA PRO A 246 18.26 1.85 -19.31
C PRO A 246 17.17 2.94 -19.47
N GLU A 247 16.17 2.70 -20.32
CA GLU A 247 15.02 3.58 -20.54
C GLU A 247 13.89 3.44 -19.50
N VAL A 248 13.96 2.44 -18.60
CA VAL A 248 12.89 2.15 -17.63
C VAL A 248 13.31 2.54 -16.21
N GLY A 249 12.78 3.66 -15.73
CA GLY A 249 13.06 4.15 -14.37
C GLY A 249 12.21 3.51 -13.26
N VAL A 250 11.07 2.89 -13.58
CA VAL A 250 10.21 2.16 -12.64
C VAL A 250 9.83 0.81 -13.23
N ARG A 251 10.01 -0.27 -12.48
CA ARG A 251 9.52 -1.61 -12.82
C ARG A 251 8.54 -2.08 -11.75
N VAL A 252 7.41 -2.63 -12.19
CA VAL A 252 6.39 -3.18 -11.30
C VAL A 252 6.24 -4.66 -11.59
N PHE A 253 6.27 -5.47 -10.52
CA PHE A 253 6.23 -6.93 -10.60
C PHE A 253 5.03 -7.47 -9.83
N ASP A 254 4.24 -8.32 -10.48
CA ASP A 254 3.21 -9.13 -9.85
C ASP A 254 3.43 -10.60 -10.24
N VAL A 255 4.40 -11.23 -9.57
CA VAL A 255 4.90 -12.57 -9.90
C VAL A 255 3.77 -13.61 -9.96
N VAL A 256 2.86 -13.57 -8.99
CA VAL A 256 1.76 -14.53 -8.90
C VAL A 256 0.80 -14.35 -10.08
N HIS A 257 0.48 -13.11 -10.44
CA HIS A 257 -0.38 -12.83 -11.59
C HIS A 257 0.25 -13.27 -12.91
N ASP A 258 1.53 -12.95 -13.11
CA ASP A 258 2.27 -13.33 -14.32
C ASP A 258 2.32 -14.85 -14.51
N MET A 259 2.49 -15.59 -13.42
CA MET A 259 2.42 -17.06 -13.43
C MET A 259 1.02 -17.57 -13.77
N LEU A 260 -0.05 -16.94 -13.25
CA LEU A 260 -1.43 -17.33 -13.53
C LEU A 260 -1.80 -17.12 -15.00
N ILE A 261 -1.45 -15.97 -15.58
CA ILE A 261 -1.67 -15.69 -17.01
C ILE A 261 -0.87 -16.67 -17.87
N SER A 262 0.40 -16.90 -17.53
CA SER A 262 1.28 -17.82 -18.27
C SER A 262 0.80 -19.28 -18.26
N ARG A 263 -0.01 -19.67 -17.27
CA ARG A 263 -0.65 -21.00 -17.22
C ARG A 263 -1.93 -21.06 -18.06
N GLN A 264 -2.72 -19.99 -18.09
CA GLN A 264 -3.93 -19.89 -18.92
C GLN A 264 -3.61 -19.90 -20.42
N ASN A 265 -2.58 -19.16 -20.84
CA ASN A 265 -2.17 -19.11 -22.25
C ASN A 265 -1.61 -20.44 -22.78
N ARG A 266 -1.17 -21.35 -21.90
CA ARG A 266 -0.73 -22.71 -22.28
C ARG A 266 -1.88 -23.69 -22.52
N HIS A 267 -3.11 -23.35 -22.15
CA HIS A 267 -4.29 -24.22 -22.28
C HIS A 267 -5.21 -23.86 -23.46
N VAL A 268 -4.83 -22.90 -24.31
CA VAL A 268 -5.53 -22.63 -25.57
C VAL A 268 -4.88 -23.48 -26.67
N PRO A 269 -5.55 -24.52 -27.23
CA PRO A 269 -5.03 -25.23 -28.38
C PRO A 269 -4.96 -24.28 -29.57
N SER A 270 -3.83 -24.27 -30.27
CA SER A 270 -3.66 -23.57 -31.54
C SER A 270 -4.50 -24.24 -32.64
N ASP A 271 -5.80 -23.96 -32.68
CA ASP A 271 -6.64 -24.33 -33.82
C ASP A 271 -6.46 -23.31 -34.95
N THR A 272 -5.41 -23.50 -35.72
CA THR A 272 -5.29 -22.95 -37.07
C THR A 272 -4.84 -24.07 -38.00
N THR A 273 -5.80 -24.91 -38.41
CA THR A 273 -5.68 -25.70 -39.63
C THR A 273 -6.42 -24.96 -40.74
N THR A 274 -5.72 -24.08 -41.46
CA THR A 274 -6.19 -23.57 -42.75
C THR A 274 -5.90 -24.62 -43.82
N ALA A 275 -6.93 -25.28 -44.35
CA ALA A 275 -6.84 -26.04 -45.58
C ALA A 275 -7.07 -25.09 -46.79
N PRO A 276 -6.24 -25.14 -47.84
CA PRO A 276 -6.43 -24.33 -49.06
C PRO A 276 -7.41 -25.04 -50.04
N PRO A 277 -7.86 -24.35 -51.10
CA PRO A 277 -9.20 -24.52 -51.71
C PRO A 277 -9.41 -25.81 -52.52
#